data_AF-A0A914Q3Q1-F1
#
_entry.id   AF-A0A914Q3Q1-F1
#
_cell.length_a   1.000
_cell.length_b   1.000
_cell.length_c   1.000
_cell.angle_alpha   90.00
_cell.angle_beta   90.00
_cell.angle_gamma   90.00
#
_symmetry.space_group_name_H-M   'P 1'
#
loop_
_entity.id
_entity.type
_entity.pdbx_description
1 polymer ?
#
loop_
_entity_poly.entity_id
_entity_poly.type
_entity_poly.pdbx_seq_one_letter_code
_entity_poly.pdbx_strand_id
1 'polypeptide(L)'
;MHSHDYFTHKGFEDQVVAVVGIGNSGGDLAVELSRIAKQVYLVTRRGTWICNRLIKGGYPADAALVTRKGNFVRKMLPLDMINDTMEKLLSETLNHEAYGLKPEHRVLR
;
A
#
# COMPACT_ATOMS: atom_id res chain seq x y z
N MET A 1 -19.55 1.05 -10.95
CA MET A 1 -19.24 -0.31 -10.47
C MET A 1 -18.46 -0.17 -9.17
N HIS A 2 -18.85 -0.86 -8.11
CA HIS A 2 -18.03 -0.92 -6.89
C HIS A 2 -17.01 -2.06 -7.02
N SER A 3 -15.92 -2.05 -6.25
CA SER A 3 -14.92 -3.13 -6.29
C SER A 3 -15.50 -4.51 -5.97
N HIS A 4 -16.64 -4.54 -5.27
CA HIS A 4 -17.36 -5.77 -4.95
C HIS A 4 -18.01 -6.42 -6.18
N ASP A 5 -18.41 -5.63 -7.16
CA ASP A 5 -19.07 -6.11 -8.38
C ASP A 5 -18.05 -6.49 -9.47
N TYR A 6 -16.76 -6.18 -9.25
CA TYR A 6 -15.70 -6.55 -10.17
C TYR A 6 -15.36 -8.03 -10.03
N PHE A 7 -15.35 -8.73 -11.16
CA PHE A 7 -15.01 -10.16 -11.19
C PHE A 7 -13.87 -10.49 -12.18
N THR A 8 -13.77 -9.75 -13.28
CA THR A 8 -12.77 -10.00 -14.32
C THR A 8 -12.45 -8.73 -15.09
N HIS A 9 -11.25 -8.66 -15.67
CA HIS A 9 -10.80 -7.57 -16.53
C HIS A 9 -11.47 -7.55 -17.91
N LYS A 10 -12.21 -8.60 -18.29
CA LYS A 10 -12.88 -8.68 -19.60
C LYS A 10 -13.86 -7.51 -19.76
N GLY A 11 -13.75 -6.80 -20.88
CA GLY A 11 -14.52 -5.59 -21.19
C GLY A 11 -13.81 -4.29 -20.85
N PHE A 12 -12.62 -4.34 -20.27
CA PHE A 12 -11.78 -3.16 -19.97
C PHE A 12 -10.59 -3.01 -20.93
N GLU A 13 -10.43 -3.91 -21.91
CA GLU A 13 -9.43 -3.80 -22.96
C GLU A 13 -9.58 -2.46 -23.71
N ASP A 14 -8.45 -1.78 -23.93
CA ASP A 14 -8.37 -0.49 -24.63
C ASP A 14 -9.21 0.67 -24.03
N GLN A 15 -9.78 0.48 -22.83
CA GLN A 15 -10.55 1.50 -22.14
C GLN A 15 -9.65 2.45 -21.32
N VAL A 16 -10.16 3.66 -21.06
CA VAL A 16 -9.57 4.56 -20.06
C VAL A 16 -10.35 4.40 -18.76
N VAL A 17 -9.69 3.90 -17.72
CA VAL A 17 -10.33 3.52 -16.45
C VAL A 17 -9.85 4.41 -15.31
N ALA A 18 -10.75 4.82 -14.42
CA ALA A 18 -10.42 5.47 -13.16
C ALA A 18 -10.83 4.59 -11.97
N VAL A 19 -9.87 4.22 -11.13
CA VAL A 19 -10.08 3.47 -9.89
C VAL A 19 -10.08 4.45 -8.73
N VAL A 20 -11.17 4.48 -7.97
CA VAL A 20 -11.35 5.42 -6.86
C VAL A 20 -11.09 4.73 -5.53
N GLY A 21 -10.09 5.23 -4.80
CA GLY A 21 -9.68 4.74 -3.49
C GLY A 21 -8.46 3.81 -3.55
N ILE A 22 -7.51 4.01 -2.63
CA ILE A 22 -6.28 3.22 -2.52
C ILE A 22 -6.31 2.28 -1.30
N GLY A 23 -7.37 1.47 -1.22
CA GLY A 23 -7.37 0.28 -0.35
C GLY A 23 -6.65 -0.88 -1.03
N ASN A 24 -6.50 -2.01 -0.33
CA ASN A 24 -5.90 -3.22 -0.92
C ASN A 24 -6.59 -3.62 -2.23
N SER A 25 -7.93 -3.63 -2.25
CA SER A 25 -8.69 -3.93 -3.47
C SER A 25 -8.47 -2.89 -4.57
N GLY A 26 -8.44 -1.59 -4.24
CA GLY A 26 -8.24 -0.54 -5.23
C GLY A 26 -6.86 -0.61 -5.88
N GLY A 27 -5.83 -0.92 -5.09
CA GLY A 27 -4.48 -1.18 -5.59
C GLY A 27 -4.42 -2.41 -6.49
N ASP A 28 -4.99 -3.54 -6.05
CA ASP A 28 -5.02 -4.78 -6.83
C ASP A 28 -5.76 -4.60 -8.17
N LEU A 29 -6.91 -3.94 -8.17
CA LEU A 29 -7.67 -3.64 -9.38
C LEU A 29 -6.92 -2.70 -10.33
N ALA A 30 -6.31 -1.65 -9.79
CA ALA A 30 -5.55 -0.71 -10.60
C ALA A 30 -4.37 -1.40 -11.30
N VAL A 31 -3.66 -2.29 -10.58
CA VAL A 31 -2.51 -3.05 -11.12
C VAL A 31 -2.96 -4.13 -12.12
N GLU A 32 -4.08 -4.81 -11.86
CA GLU A 32 -4.61 -5.80 -12.82
C GLU A 32 -5.02 -5.10 -14.12
N LEU A 33 -5.82 -4.03 -14.02
CA LEU A 33 -6.33 -3.32 -15.18
C LEU A 33 -5.24 -2.55 -15.93
N SER A 34 -4.18 -2.08 -15.25
CA SER A 34 -3.07 -1.36 -15.91
C SER A 34 -2.31 -2.21 -16.92
N ARG A 35 -2.49 -3.55 -16.90
CA ARG A 35 -1.86 -4.46 -17.86
C ARG A 35 -2.64 -4.61 -19.17
N ILE A 36 -3.91 -4.19 -19.19
CA ILE A 36 -4.88 -4.58 -20.23
C ILE A 36 -5.64 -3.36 -20.77
N ALA A 37 -6.00 -2.41 -19.90
CA ALA A 37 -6.64 -1.17 -20.28
C ALA A 37 -5.66 -0.22 -20.98
N LYS A 38 -6.17 0.71 -21.80
CA LYS A 38 -5.36 1.72 -22.48
C LYS A 38 -4.67 2.66 -21.51
N GLN A 39 -5.38 3.05 -20.44
CA GLN A 39 -4.85 3.90 -19.39
C GLN A 39 -5.65 3.69 -18.11
N VAL A 40 -4.96 3.64 -16.97
CA VAL A 40 -5.59 3.55 -15.65
C VAL A 40 -5.15 4.73 -14.78
N TYR A 41 -6.11 5.41 -14.16
CA TYR A 41 -5.89 6.44 -13.16
C TYR A 41 -6.28 5.91 -11.78
N LEU A 42 -5.38 6.04 -10.80
CA LEU A 42 -5.68 5.72 -9.41
C LEU A 42 -5.96 7.02 -8.65
N VAL A 43 -7.19 7.18 -8.17
CA VAL A 43 -7.67 8.41 -7.52
C VAL A 43 -7.68 8.18 -6.01
N THR A 44 -6.97 9.02 -5.26
CA THR A 44 -6.95 9.01 -3.80
C THR A 44 -7.04 10.42 -3.23
N ARG A 45 -7.68 10.57 -2.06
CA ARG A 45 -7.78 11.87 -1.37
C ARG A 45 -6.61 12.13 -0.43
N ARG A 46 -6.05 11.10 0.17
CA ARG A 46 -5.07 11.21 1.27
C ARG A 46 -3.78 10.45 1.03
N GLY A 47 -3.65 9.71 -0.07
CA GLY A 47 -2.53 8.76 -0.23
C GLY A 47 -2.64 7.57 0.73
N THR A 48 -1.62 6.71 0.73
CA THR A 48 -1.46 5.62 1.70
C THR A 48 -0.01 5.14 1.74
N TRP A 49 0.37 4.55 2.87
CA TRP A 49 1.63 3.82 2.99
C TRP A 49 1.53 2.48 2.27
N ILE A 50 2.26 2.32 1.16
CA ILE A 50 2.42 1.03 0.49
C ILE A 50 3.47 0.21 1.25
N CYS A 51 3.07 -0.95 1.76
CA CYS A 51 3.95 -1.93 2.37
C CYS A 51 4.03 -3.19 1.49
N ASN A 52 5.25 -3.60 1.16
CA ASN A 52 5.45 -4.84 0.41
C ASN A 52 5.18 -6.06 1.29
N ARG A 53 4.72 -7.15 0.67
CA ARG A 53 4.56 -8.45 1.36
C ARG A 53 5.89 -9.03 1.84
N LEU A 54 6.98 -8.68 1.17
CA LEU A 54 8.33 -9.13 1.48
C LEU A 54 9.15 -7.95 2.00
N ILE A 55 9.94 -8.20 3.04
CA ILE A 55 10.94 -7.28 3.56
C ILE A 55 12.35 -7.68 3.10
N LYS A 56 13.36 -6.93 3.54
CA LYS A 56 14.77 -7.21 3.26
C LYS A 56 15.13 -8.67 3.60
N GLY A 57 15.78 -9.36 2.66
CA GLY A 57 16.11 -10.78 2.78
C GLY A 57 15.01 -11.74 2.31
N GLY A 58 13.89 -11.23 1.79
CA GLY A 58 12.83 -12.06 1.19
C GLY A 58 11.89 -12.71 2.22
N TYR A 59 11.98 -12.32 3.48
CA TYR A 59 11.08 -12.82 4.52
C TYR A 59 9.69 -12.17 4.41
N PRO A 60 8.61 -12.90 4.71
CA PRO A 60 7.27 -12.33 4.84
C PRO A 60 7.24 -11.23 5.90
N ALA A 61 6.66 -10.07 5.55
CA ALA A 61 6.63 -8.89 6.41
C ALA A 61 5.87 -9.15 7.72
N ASP A 62 4.76 -9.87 7.65
CA ASP A 62 3.94 -10.24 8.80
C ASP A 62 4.71 -11.14 9.79
N ALA A 63 5.38 -12.18 9.29
CA ALA A 63 6.16 -13.10 10.12
C ALA A 63 7.34 -12.39 10.82
N ALA A 64 7.95 -11.41 10.15
CA ALA A 64 9.07 -10.65 10.70
C ALA A 64 8.65 -9.54 11.67
N LEU A 65 7.58 -8.81 11.36
CA LEU A 65 7.13 -7.64 12.13
C LEU A 65 6.19 -8.02 13.29
N VAL A 66 5.32 -9.03 13.10
CA VAL A 66 4.33 -9.46 14.09
C VAL A 66 4.89 -10.59 14.94
N THR A 67 5.87 -10.27 15.79
CA THR A 67 6.49 -11.24 16.70
C THR A 67 6.25 -10.89 18.16
N ARG A 68 6.36 -11.88 19.06
CA ARG A 68 6.27 -11.65 20.52
C ARG A 68 7.30 -10.63 21.01
N LYS A 69 8.53 -10.70 20.48
CA LYS A 69 9.60 -9.74 20.77
C LYS A 69 9.25 -8.34 20.25
N GLY A 70 8.77 -8.24 19.00
CA GLY A 70 8.31 -6.98 18.43
C GLY A 70 7.18 -6.33 19.23
N ASN A 71 6.21 -7.13 19.67
CA ASN A 71 5.11 -6.66 20.53
C ASN A 71 5.60 -6.17 21.90
N PHE A 72 6.61 -6.82 22.48
CA PHE A 72 7.22 -6.37 23.73
C PHE A 72 7.95 -5.03 23.54
N VAL A 73 8.75 -4.90 22.48
CA VAL A 73 9.45 -3.65 22.13
C VAL A 73 8.44 -2.53 21.86
N ARG A 74 7.36 -2.80 21.11
CA ARG A 74 6.29 -1.84 20.85
C ARG A 74 5.61 -1.32 22.12
N LYS A 75 5.56 -2.13 23.19
CA LYS A 75 5.01 -1.70 24.49
C LYS A 75 5.97 -0.84 25.30
N MET A 76 7.28 -0.93 25.03
CA MET A 76 8.31 -0.19 25.77
C MET A 76 8.73 1.11 25.10
N LEU A 77 8.68 1.19 23.77
CA LEU A 77 9.11 2.37 23.01
C LEU A 77 7.97 3.37 22.79
N PRO A 78 8.27 4.69 22.77
CA PRO A 78 7.31 5.71 22.33
C PRO A 78 6.84 5.46 20.89
N LEU A 79 5.57 5.76 20.62
CA LEU A 79 4.96 5.57 19.29
C LEU A 79 5.68 6.36 18.20
N ASP A 80 6.20 7.55 18.50
CA ASP A 80 6.91 8.39 17.52
C ASP A 80 8.18 7.71 16.99
N MET A 81 8.98 7.10 17.86
CA MET A 81 10.19 6.37 17.45
C MET A 81 9.85 5.16 16.59
N ILE A 82 8.75 4.47 16.90
CA ILE A 82 8.27 3.34 16.11
C ILE A 82 7.83 3.83 14.73
N ASN A 83 7.06 4.92 14.68
CA ASN A 83 6.62 5.54 13.44
C ASN A 83 7.78 5.98 12.56
N ASP A 84 8.77 6.69 13.11
CA ASP A 84 9.97 7.11 12.36
C ASP A 84 10.72 5.92 11.77
N THR A 85 10.83 4.84 12.54
CA THR A 85 11.49 3.60 12.08
C THR A 85 10.70 2.95 10.94
N MET A 86 9.37 2.84 11.08
CA MET A 86 8.52 2.24 10.04
C MET A 86 8.46 3.09 8.78
N GLU A 87 8.35 4.41 8.90
CA GLU A 87 8.34 5.34 7.77
C GLU A 87 9.66 5.30 7.00
N LYS A 88 10.79 5.23 7.70
CA LYS A 88 12.10 5.03 7.08
C LYS A 88 12.15 3.71 6.32
N LEU A 89 11.72 2.60 6.93
CA LEU A 89 11.72 1.29 6.29
C LEU A 89 10.84 1.25 5.02
N LEU A 90 9.67 1.90 5.06
CA LEU A 90 8.78 1.99 3.90
C LEU A 90 9.36 2.92 2.81
N SER A 91 10.01 4.01 3.20
CA SER A 91 10.64 4.94 2.27
C SER A 91 11.88 4.33 1.57
N GLU A 92 12.53 3.35 2.20
CA GLU A 92 13.64 2.60 1.60
C GLU A 92 13.18 1.71 0.43
N THR A 93 11.94 1.19 0.45
CA THR A 93 11.42 0.35 -0.63
C THR A 93 10.75 1.14 -1.73
N LEU A 94 10.03 2.22 -1.38
CA LEU A 94 9.32 3.08 -2.31
C LEU A 94 9.33 4.51 -1.77
N ASN A 95 9.74 5.48 -2.60
CA ASN A 95 9.62 6.88 -2.23
C ASN A 95 8.17 7.36 -2.41
N HIS A 96 7.31 7.22 -1.39
CA HIS A 96 5.88 7.57 -1.47
C HIS A 96 5.63 9.03 -1.86
N GLU A 97 6.55 9.95 -1.59
CA GLU A 97 6.40 11.37 -1.96
C GLU A 97 6.57 11.56 -3.47
N ALA A 98 7.60 10.95 -4.06
CA ALA A 98 7.86 11.01 -5.50
C ALA A 98 6.71 10.42 -6.34
N TYR A 99 5.98 9.46 -5.79
CA TYR A 99 4.81 8.85 -6.44
C TYR A 99 3.47 9.52 -6.06
N GLY A 100 3.47 10.59 -5.26
CA GLY A 100 2.24 11.28 -4.83
C GLY A 100 1.34 10.46 -3.91
N LEU A 101 1.91 9.48 -3.20
CA LEU A 101 1.20 8.54 -2.33
C LEU A 101 1.41 8.81 -0.84
N LYS A 102 2.36 9.67 -0.47
CA LYS A 102 2.68 9.98 0.93
C LYS A 102 1.47 10.60 1.65
N PRO A 103 0.92 9.94 2.67
CA PRO A 103 -0.20 10.49 3.42
C PRO A 103 0.23 11.50 4.49
N GLU A 104 -0.70 12.34 4.93
CA GLU A 104 -0.50 13.29 6.03
C GLU A 104 -0.40 12.62 7.41
N HIS A 105 -0.85 11.37 7.53
CA HIS A 105 -0.81 10.63 8.79
C HIS A 105 0.39 9.68 8.87
N ARG A 106 0.86 9.45 10.10
CA ARG A 106 1.91 8.48 10.42
C ARG A 106 1.44 7.04 10.17
N VAL A 107 2.35 6.08 10.12
CA VAL A 107 2.06 4.67 9.84
C VAL A 107 1.16 4.03 10.92
N LEU A 108 1.53 4.21 12.17
CA LEU A 108 0.77 3.79 13.34
C LEU A 108 0.09 5.00 13.97
N ARG A 109 -1.22 4.88 14.16
CA ARG A 109 -2.05 5.87 14.86
C ARG A 109 -2.19 5.55 16.34
#